data_AF-A0A957UUW6-F1
#
_entry.id   AF-A0A957UUW6-F1
#
_cell.length_a   1.000
_cell.length_b   1.000
_cell.length_c   1.000
_cell.angle_alpha   90.00
_cell.angle_beta   90.00
_cell.angle_gamma   90.00
#
_symmetry.space_group_name_H-M   'P 1'
#
loop_
_entity.id
_entity.type
_entity.pdbx_description
1 polymer ?
#
loop_
_entity_poly.entity_id
_entity_poly.type
_entity_poly.pdbx_seq_one_letter_code
_entity_poly.pdbx_strand_id
1 'polypeptide(L)'
;TQLNTSLRLIAPNGTTVAHQDGPPARGILPTNLFFDAPLPDLKTLALPAELAPGDYALQVVVYAVEGGAVEAGPLEIGTVAVTAADR
;
A
#
# COMPACT_ATOMS: atom_id res chain seq x y z
N THR A 1 9.88 8.92 -16.05
CA THR A 1 9.15 7.66 -15.76
C THR A 1 7.97 7.97 -14.87
N GLN A 2 6.78 7.44 -15.19
CA GLN A 2 5.63 7.52 -14.28
C GLN A 2 5.86 6.57 -13.10
N LEU A 3 5.72 7.10 -11.89
CA LEU A 3 5.82 6.32 -10.65
C LEU A 3 4.45 6.11 -10.05
N ASN A 4 4.19 4.90 -9.60
CA ASN A 4 3.04 4.55 -8.80
C ASN A 4 3.49 3.96 -7.46
N THR A 5 2.55 3.90 -6.54
CA THR A 5 2.69 3.25 -5.25
C THR A 5 1.75 2.05 -5.15
N SER A 6 2.18 1.02 -4.43
CA SER A 6 1.37 -0.14 -4.08
C SER A 6 1.24 -0.18 -2.55
N LEU A 7 0.05 0.06 -2.01
CA LEU A 7 -0.26 -0.20 -0.60
C LEU A 7 -0.70 -1.65 -0.48
N ARG A 8 -0.05 -2.43 0.39
CA ARG A 8 -0.23 -3.90 0.47
C ARG A 8 -0.48 -4.33 1.90
N LEU A 9 -1.44 -5.24 2.08
CA LEU A 9 -1.63 -5.98 3.32
C LEU A 9 -1.01 -7.36 3.16
N ILE A 10 -0.10 -7.70 4.08
CA ILE A 10 0.71 -8.92 4.03
C ILE A 10 0.33 -9.82 5.21
N ALA A 11 -0.05 -11.06 4.91
CA ALA A 11 -0.32 -12.08 5.91
C ALA A 11 0.97 -12.53 6.63
N PRO A 12 0.86 -13.15 7.83
CA PRO A 12 2.02 -13.68 8.57
C PRO A 12 2.93 -14.62 7.78
N ASN A 13 2.38 -15.31 6.77
CA ASN A 13 3.13 -16.20 5.90
C ASN A 13 3.83 -15.48 4.72
N GLY A 14 3.80 -14.15 4.68
CA GLY A 14 4.39 -13.32 3.62
C GLY A 14 3.51 -13.12 2.38
N THR A 15 2.30 -13.69 2.35
CA THR A 15 1.39 -13.55 1.20
C THR A 15 0.76 -12.17 1.17
N THR A 16 0.77 -11.48 0.02
CA THR A 16 -0.05 -10.28 -0.17
C THR A 16 -1.52 -10.68 -0.30
N VAL A 17 -2.35 -10.30 0.67
CA VAL A 17 -3.78 -10.66 0.72
C VAL A 17 -4.71 -9.57 0.21
N ALA A 18 -4.23 -8.32 0.18
CA ALA A 18 -4.91 -7.19 -0.44
C ALA A 18 -3.87 -6.18 -0.90
N HIS A 19 -4.16 -5.47 -1.99
CA HIS A 19 -3.33 -4.35 -2.44
C HIS A 19 -4.16 -3.27 -3.15
N GLN A 20 -3.65 -2.05 -3.14
CA GLN A 20 -4.17 -0.93 -3.91
C GLN A 20 -3.00 -0.24 -4.62
N ASP A 21 -3.02 -0.31 -5.95
CA ASP A 21 -2.03 0.30 -6.83
C ASP A 21 -2.54 1.62 -7.42
N GLY A 22 -1.65 2.60 -7.57
CA GLY A 22 -1.99 3.84 -8.26
C GLY A 22 -0.98 4.96 -8.06
N PRO A 23 -1.17 6.07 -8.79
CA PRO A 23 -0.33 7.25 -8.63
C PRO A 23 -0.55 7.87 -7.24
N PRO A 24 0.48 8.50 -6.64
CA PRO A 24 0.33 9.31 -5.45
C PRO A 24 -0.71 10.42 -5.65
N ALA A 25 -1.48 10.74 -4.60
CA ALA A 25 -2.52 11.77 -4.62
C ALA A 25 -3.49 11.64 -5.81
N ARG A 26 -3.79 10.39 -6.21
CA ARG A 26 -4.65 10.05 -7.36
C ARG A 26 -4.18 10.67 -8.69
N GLY A 27 -2.90 10.99 -8.81
CA GLY A 27 -2.29 11.60 -10.00
C GLY A 27 -2.56 13.10 -10.15
N ILE A 28 -3.13 13.75 -9.14
CA ILE A 28 -3.36 15.22 -9.14
C ILE A 28 -2.03 15.98 -9.05
N LEU A 29 -1.05 15.39 -8.37
CA LEU A 29 0.25 16.00 -8.13
C LEU A 29 1.36 15.23 -8.87
N PRO A 30 2.16 15.91 -9.71
CA PRO A 30 3.35 15.30 -10.30
C PRO A 30 4.34 14.84 -9.22
N THR A 31 4.96 13.67 -9.41
CA THR A 31 5.92 13.08 -8.46
C THR A 31 7.33 13.71 -8.51
N ASN A 32 7.52 14.75 -9.32
CA ASN A 32 8.75 15.54 -9.42
C ASN A 32 8.66 16.90 -8.69
N LEU A 33 7.58 17.14 -7.96
CA LEU A 33 7.44 18.30 -7.08
C LEU A 33 7.88 17.94 -5.66
N PHE A 34 8.55 18.87 -4.99
CA PHE A 34 8.99 18.74 -3.61
C PHE A 34 8.32 19.82 -2.76
N PHE A 35 7.85 19.43 -1.59
CA PHE A 35 7.10 20.29 -0.66
C PHE A 35 7.78 20.26 0.70
N ASP A 36 7.71 21.38 1.44
CA ASP A 36 8.31 21.50 2.78
C ASP A 36 7.56 20.67 3.84
N ALA A 37 6.36 20.17 3.51
CA ALA A 37 5.55 19.31 4.37
C ALA A 37 5.07 18.07 3.61
N PRO A 38 4.88 16.92 4.30
CA PRO A 38 4.27 15.75 3.71
C PRO A 38 2.86 16.04 3.19
N LEU A 39 2.54 15.50 2.01
CA LEU A 39 1.19 15.61 1.43
C LEU A 39 0.41 14.30 1.64
N PRO A 40 -0.91 14.37 1.92
CA PRO A 40 -1.73 13.17 2.04
C PRO A 40 -1.83 12.38 0.73
N ASP A 41 -1.65 11.05 0.81
CA ASP A 41 -1.94 10.10 -0.25
C ASP A 41 -2.96 9.06 0.25
N LEU A 42 -4.23 9.46 0.29
CA LEU A 42 -5.30 8.60 0.77
C LEU A 42 -5.52 7.42 -0.19
N LYS A 43 -5.50 6.20 0.36
CA LYS A 43 -5.78 4.96 -0.35
C LYS A 43 -6.83 4.15 0.40
N THR A 44 -7.74 3.55 -0.36
CA THR A 44 -8.75 2.63 0.18
C THR A 44 -8.34 1.21 -0.18
N LEU A 45 -8.11 0.39 0.83
CA LEU A 45 -7.79 -1.02 0.65
C LEU A 45 -9.05 -1.87 0.84
N ALA A 46 -9.49 -2.54 -0.21
CA ALA A 46 -10.58 -3.51 -0.10
C ALA A 46 -10.04 -4.81 0.51
N LEU A 47 -10.60 -5.21 1.65
CA LEU A 47 -10.18 -6.41 2.37
C LEU A 47 -11.06 -7.61 1.97
N PRO A 48 -10.49 -8.80 1.78
CA PRO A 48 -11.26 -10.04 1.69
C PRO A 48 -12.12 -10.25 2.95
N ALA A 49 -13.33 -10.77 2.82
CA ALA A 49 -14.22 -10.97 3.96
C ALA A 49 -13.76 -12.14 4.86
N GLU A 50 -13.01 -13.08 4.29
CA GLU A 50 -12.58 -14.33 4.93
C GLU A 50 -11.15 -14.26 5.47
N LEU A 51 -10.62 -13.06 5.77
CA LEU A 51 -9.31 -12.94 6.41
C LEU A 51 -9.32 -13.67 7.76
N ALA A 52 -8.35 -14.57 7.94
CA ALA A 52 -8.15 -15.23 9.22
C ALA A 52 -7.73 -14.19 10.28
N PRO A 53 -8.20 -14.32 11.54
CA PRO A 53 -7.72 -13.47 12.62
C PRO A 53 -6.20 -13.55 12.76
N GLY A 54 -5.57 -12.41 13.06
CA GLY A 54 -4.12 -12.30 13.23
C GLY A 54 -3.59 -10.93 12.86
N ASP A 55 -2.28 -10.77 13.01
CA ASP A 55 -1.56 -9.53 12.70
C ASP A 55 -1.05 -9.56 11.26
N TYR A 56 -1.38 -8.53 10.49
CA TYR A 56 -0.97 -8.37 9.11
C TYR A 56 -0.06 -7.14 8.98
N ALA A 57 1.04 -7.26 8.25
CA ALA A 57 1.91 -6.12 7.98
C ALA A 57 1.31 -5.25 6.88
N LEU A 58 1.33 -3.94 7.07
CA LEU A 58 0.98 -2.96 6.05
C LEU A 58 2.26 -2.45 5.40
N GLN A 59 2.38 -2.61 4.08
CA GLN A 59 3.58 -2.26 3.34
C GLN A 59 3.29 -1.30 2.19
N VAL A 60 4.28 -0.51 1.82
CA VAL A 60 4.26 0.35 0.63
C VAL A 60 5.46 0.05 -0.27
N VAL A 61 5.23 0.01 -1.57
CA VAL A 61 6.25 -0.11 -2.62
C VAL A 61 6.08 1.05 -3.60
N VAL A 62 7.18 1.62 -4.09
CA VAL A 62 7.20 2.53 -5.25
C VAL A 62 7.69 1.76 -6.46
N TYR A 63 6.97 1.88 -7.57
CA TYR A 63 7.33 1.19 -8.80
C TYR A 63 7.19 2.09 -10.03
N ALA A 64 8.06 1.89 -11.01
CA ALA A 64 7.92 2.42 -12.35
C ALA A 64 6.76 1.72 -13.05
N VAL A 65 5.78 2.47 -13.53
CA VAL A 65 4.63 1.92 -14.25
C VAL A 65 5.09 1.23 -15.53
N GLU A 66 6.10 1.80 -16.18
CA GLU A 66 6.77 1.18 -17.32
C GLU A 66 7.62 0.00 -16.83
N GLY A 67 7.30 -1.21 -17.28
CA GLY A 67 8.04 -2.43 -16.95
C GLY A 67 7.81 -2.97 -15.52
N GLY A 68 7.21 -2.19 -14.61
CA GLY A 68 6.89 -2.65 -13.25
C GLY A 68 8.09 -2.74 -12.31
N ALA A 69 9.21 -2.11 -12.66
CA ALA A 69 10.41 -2.13 -11.83
C ALA A 69 10.13 -1.50 -10.46
N VAL A 70 10.56 -2.17 -9.39
CA VAL A 70 10.50 -1.61 -8.03
C VAL A 70 11.62 -0.60 -7.87
N GLU A 71 11.25 0.65 -7.63
CA GLU A 71 12.19 1.76 -7.42
C GLU A 71 12.50 1.95 -5.93
N ALA A 72 11.56 1.60 -5.04
CA ALA A 72 11.77 1.62 -3.59
C ALA A 72 10.83 0.67 -2.84
N GLY A 73 11.29 0.16 -1.70
CA GLY A 73 10.52 -0.71 -0.81
C GLY A 73 10.75 -2.22 -1.05
N PRO A 74 9.95 -3.09 -0.40
CA PRO A 74 8.82 -2.74 0.46
C PRO A 74 9.26 -2.05 1.76
N LEU A 75 8.55 -0.99 2.11
CA LEU A 75 8.63 -0.35 3.42
C LEU A 75 7.43 -0.81 4.25
N GLU A 76 7.67 -1.39 5.42
CA GLU A 76 6.62 -1.64 6.39
C GLU A 76 6.25 -0.33 7.10
N ILE A 77 4.96 0.00 7.08
CA ILE A 77 4.42 1.26 7.62
C ILE A 77 3.50 1.04 8.82
N GLY A 78 3.29 -0.21 9.23
CA GLY A 78 2.52 -0.57 10.42
C GLY A 78 1.96 -1.97 10.37
N THR A 79 1.12 -2.28 11.35
CA THR A 79 0.45 -3.57 11.51
C THR A 79 -1.05 -3.36 11.65
N VAL A 80 -1.84 -4.24 11.05
CA VAL A 80 -3.30 -4.29 11.18
C VAL A 80 -3.67 -5.60 11.86
N ALA A 81 -4.28 -5.50 13.03
CA ALA A 81 -4.88 -6.66 13.70
C ALA A 81 -6.26 -6.93 13.09
N VAL A 82 -6.44 -8.13 12.54
CA VAL A 82 -7.75 -8.65 12.14
C VAL A 82 -8.27 -9.51 13.28
N THR A 83 -9.44 -9.15 13.80
CA THR A 83 -10.15 -9.93 14.81
C THR A 83 -11.37 -10.59 14.19
N ALA A 84 -11.92 -11.62 14.86
CA ALA A 84 -13.26 -12.08 14.51
C ALA A 84 -14.24 -10.91 14.66
N ALA A 85 -15.20 -10.81 13.74
CA ALA A 85 -16.30 -9.87 13.92
C ALA A 85 -17.12 -10.28 15.15
N ASP A 86 -17.37 -9.34 16.05
CA ASP A 86 -18.33 -9.54 17.13
C ASP A 86 -19.70 -9.82 16.50
N ARG A 87 -20.30 -10.96 16.87
CA ARG A 87 -21.63 -11.35 16.42
C ARG A 87 -22.73 -10.63 17.17
#